data_AF-A0A6M5FBQ0-F1
#
_entry.id   AF-A0A6M5FBQ0-F1
#
_cell.length_a   1.000
_cell.length_b   1.000
_cell.length_c   1.000
_cell.angle_alpha   90.00
_cell.angle_beta   90.00
_cell.angle_gamma   90.00
#
_symmetry.space_group_name_H-M   'P 1'
#
loop_
_entity.id
_entity.type
_entity.pdbx_description
1 polymer ?
#
loop_
_entity_poly.entity_id
_entity_poly.type
_entity_poly.pdbx_seq_one_letter_code
_entity_poly.pdbx_strand_id
1 'polypeptide(L)'
;MKIDDKYVHQAIIAREIIDLYRDSQDKRETAESLDVLCFAMARLTDCDKVDYPTIDWDDLASNFDGIATSQASDMLAIQKIENDIESIYKRSSRIIEKNN
;
A
#
# COMPACT_ATOMS: atom_id res chain seq x y z
N MET A 1 12.76 -10.66 -19.68
CA MET A 1 13.32 -10.01 -18.50
C MET A 1 12.65 -10.66 -17.31
N LYS A 2 13.36 -11.46 -16.49
CA LYS A 2 12.77 -11.93 -15.23
C LYS A 2 12.47 -10.66 -14.43
N ILE A 3 11.21 -10.46 -14.05
CA ILE A 3 10.88 -9.45 -13.05
C ILE A 3 11.76 -9.81 -11.84
N ASP A 4 12.52 -8.83 -11.34
CA ASP A 4 13.36 -9.01 -10.17
C ASP A 4 12.49 -9.56 -9.03
N ASP A 5 12.91 -10.66 -8.39
CA ASP A 5 12.18 -11.30 -7.29
C ASP A 5 11.81 -10.26 -6.21
N LYS A 6 12.62 -9.20 -6.08
CA LYS A 6 12.35 -8.03 -5.25
C LYS A 6 11.00 -7.35 -5.54
N TYR A 7 10.59 -7.25 -6.80
CA TYR A 7 9.32 -6.62 -7.17
C TYR A 7 8.12 -7.50 -6.83
N VAL A 8 8.25 -8.82 -6.98
CA VAL A 8 7.22 -9.78 -6.56
C VAL A 8 7.08 -9.76 -5.04
N HIS A 9 8.19 -9.74 -4.30
CA HIS A 9 8.16 -9.64 -2.83
C HIS A 9 7.49 -8.34 -2.35
N GLN A 10 7.78 -7.19 -2.98
CA GLN A 10 7.09 -5.94 -2.65
C GLN A 10 5.59 -6.01 -2.92
N ALA A 11 5.17 -6.59 -4.04
CA ALA A 11 3.76 -6.77 -4.36
C ALA A 11 3.05 -7.69 -3.35
N ILE A 12 3.71 -8.76 -2.90
CA ILE A 12 3.19 -9.63 -1.83
C ILE A 12 2.99 -8.80 -0.55
N ILE A 13 4.03 -8.10 -0.08
CA ILE A 13 3.95 -7.32 1.16
C ILE A 13 2.85 -6.25 1.08
N ALA A 14 2.74 -5.53 -0.05
CA ALA A 14 1.72 -4.50 -0.24
C ALA A 14 0.31 -5.11 -0.18
N ARG A 15 0.11 -6.29 -0.79
CA ARG A 15 -1.16 -7.01 -0.73
C ARG A 15 -1.51 -7.39 0.71
N GLU A 16 -0.58 -8.00 1.44
CA GLU A 16 -0.81 -8.42 2.83
C GLU A 16 -1.10 -7.22 3.76
N ILE A 17 -0.42 -6.09 3.58
CA ILE A 17 -0.71 -4.84 4.31
C ILE A 17 -2.15 -4.37 4.05
N ILE A 18 -2.59 -4.40 2.79
CA ILE A 18 -3.96 -3.98 2.43
C ILE A 18 -5.00 -4.96 2.97
N ASP A 19 -4.71 -6.25 3.00
CA ASP A 19 -5.61 -7.25 3.57
C ASP A 19 -5.75 -7.06 5.09
N LEU A 20 -4.65 -6.76 5.81
CA LEU A 20 -4.71 -6.37 7.23
C LEU A 20 -5.62 -5.15 7.45
N TYR A 21 -5.52 -4.13 6.57
CA TYR A 21 -6.43 -2.99 6.64
C TYR A 21 -7.88 -3.41 6.39
N ARG A 22 -8.16 -4.20 5.35
CA ARG A 22 -9.52 -4.60 4.95
C ARG A 22 -10.22 -5.46 6.00
N ASP A 23 -9.49 -6.33 6.65
CA ASP A 23 -10.03 -7.24 7.66
C ASP A 23 -10.18 -6.58 9.04
N SER A 24 -9.63 -5.38 9.22
CA SER A 24 -9.71 -4.67 10.50
C SER A 24 -11.10 -4.13 10.81
N GLN A 25 -11.47 -4.21 12.09
CA GLN A 25 -12.67 -3.57 12.63
C GLN A 25 -12.44 -2.08 12.90
N ASP A 26 -11.27 -1.71 13.43
CA ASP A 26 -10.87 -0.31 13.60
C ASP A 26 -9.99 0.13 12.43
N LYS A 27 -10.62 0.74 11.43
CA LYS A 27 -9.95 1.21 10.22
C LYS A 27 -8.94 2.31 10.50
N ARG A 28 -9.20 3.19 11.46
CA ARG A 28 -8.34 4.35 11.71
C ARG A 28 -7.08 3.97 12.45
N GLU A 29 -7.22 3.23 13.56
CA GLU A 29 -6.06 2.76 14.33
C GLU A 29 -5.18 1.82 13.49
N THR A 30 -5.81 0.97 12.68
CA THR A 30 -5.07 0.10 11.75
C THR A 30 -4.32 0.93 10.70
N ALA A 31 -4.98 1.93 10.10
CA ALA A 31 -4.33 2.78 9.11
C ALA A 31 -3.13 3.56 9.70
N GLU A 32 -3.23 4.09 10.92
CA GLU A 32 -2.11 4.74 11.62
C GLU A 32 -0.89 3.80 11.76
N SER A 33 -1.14 2.54 12.10
CA SER A 33 -0.07 1.54 12.20
C SER A 33 0.52 1.16 10.84
N LEU A 34 -0.32 1.05 9.81
CA LEU A 34 0.10 0.64 8.47
C LEU A 34 0.82 1.76 7.71
N ASP A 35 0.51 3.03 7.97
CA ASP A 35 1.27 4.18 7.49
C ASP A 35 2.76 4.06 7.87
N VAL A 36 3.04 3.87 9.16
CA VAL A 36 4.42 3.72 9.66
C VAL A 36 5.15 2.56 9.01
N LEU A 37 4.46 1.43 8.77
CA LEU A 37 5.04 0.29 8.06
C LEU A 37 5.33 0.60 6.58
N CYS A 38 4.44 1.30 5.89
CA CYS A 38 4.65 1.73 4.51
C CYS A 38 5.81 2.72 4.40
N PHE A 39 5.93 3.66 5.34
CA PHE A 39 7.05 4.58 5.40
C PHE A 39 8.39 3.86 5.65
N ALA A 40 8.41 2.82 6.49
CA ALA A 40 9.59 1.98 6.66
C ALA A 40 9.96 1.24 5.36
N MET A 41 8.96 0.71 4.64
CA MET A 41 9.17 0.07 3.34
C MET A 41 9.66 1.04 2.28
N ALA A 42 9.17 2.28 2.26
CA ALA A 42 9.68 3.34 1.38
C ALA A 42 11.19 3.50 1.60
N ARG A 43 11.63 3.69 2.85
CA ARG A 43 13.06 3.84 3.19
C ARG A 43 13.92 2.63 2.81
N LEU A 44 13.38 1.41 2.92
CA LEU A 44 14.09 0.18 2.55
C LEU A 44 14.21 -0.01 1.04
N THR A 45 13.28 0.56 0.27
CA THR A 45 13.19 0.35 -1.19
C THR A 45 13.69 1.54 -2.00
N ASP A 46 13.69 2.74 -1.42
CA ASP A 46 14.21 4.00 -1.98
C ASP A 46 15.71 3.99 -2.27
N CYS A 47 16.48 3.11 -1.62
CA CYS A 47 17.92 3.00 -1.84
C CYS A 47 18.30 2.52 -3.25
N ASP A 48 17.36 2.00 -4.05
CA ASP A 48 17.63 1.37 -5.36
C ASP A 48 17.10 2.17 -6.57
N LYS A 49 16.95 3.51 -6.43
CA LYS A 49 16.39 4.39 -7.47
C LYS A 49 17.27 4.52 -8.71
N VAL A 50 17.04 3.64 -9.68
CA VAL A 50 17.29 3.93 -11.10
C VAL A 50 16.00 3.82 -11.93
N ASP A 51 15.01 3.05 -11.47
CA ASP A 51 13.67 2.96 -12.09
C ASP A 51 12.56 3.10 -11.04
N TYR A 52 11.42 3.65 -11.43
CA TYR A 52 10.24 3.87 -10.57
C TYR A 52 9.86 2.56 -9.84
N PRO A 53 9.70 2.54 -8.50
CA PRO A 53 9.46 1.30 -7.77
C PRO A 53 8.12 0.67 -8.19
N THR A 54 8.08 -0.67 -8.15
CA THR A 54 6.88 -1.42 -8.53
C THR A 54 5.69 -1.10 -7.61
N ILE A 55 5.96 -0.78 -6.34
CA ILE A 55 5.02 -0.26 -5.36
C ILE A 55 5.51 1.12 -4.93
N ASP A 56 4.63 2.11 -4.98
CA ASP A 56 4.90 3.45 -4.46
C ASP A 56 4.52 3.45 -2.97
N TRP A 57 5.53 3.21 -2.12
CA TRP A 57 5.31 3.05 -0.69
C TRP A 57 4.99 4.38 0.02
N ASP A 58 5.51 5.50 -0.49
CA ASP A 58 5.18 6.83 0.01
C ASP A 58 3.72 7.20 -0.30
N ASP A 59 3.22 6.83 -1.48
CA ASP A 59 1.81 7.00 -1.84
C ASP A 59 0.89 6.11 -0.98
N LEU A 60 1.25 4.83 -0.77
CA LEU A 60 0.47 3.94 0.09
C LEU A 60 0.48 4.39 1.56
N ALA A 61 1.61 4.89 2.07
CA ALA A 61 1.72 5.51 3.38
C ALA A 61 0.78 6.72 3.50
N SER A 62 0.83 7.64 2.53
CA SER A 62 -0.02 8.83 2.47
C SER A 62 -1.52 8.50 2.44
N ASN A 63 -1.90 7.41 1.75
CA ASN A 63 -3.27 6.92 1.75
C ASN A 63 -3.71 6.47 3.17
N PHE A 64 -2.87 5.71 3.87
CA PHE A 64 -3.19 5.29 5.24
C PHE A 64 -3.19 6.45 6.24
N ASP A 65 -2.24 7.39 6.16
CA ASP A 65 -2.26 8.61 6.96
C ASP A 65 -3.55 9.43 6.72
N GLY A 66 -3.97 9.54 5.45
CA GLY A 66 -5.23 10.18 5.08
C GLY A 66 -6.46 9.53 5.70
N ILE A 67 -6.49 8.20 5.83
CA ILE A 67 -7.55 7.48 6.56
C ILE A 67 -7.46 7.74 8.07
N ALA A 68 -6.26 7.63 8.65
CA ALA A 68 -6.02 7.78 10.09
C ALA A 68 -6.43 9.18 10.59
N THR A 69 -6.13 10.21 9.80
CA THR A 69 -6.38 11.62 10.15
C THR A 69 -7.76 12.14 9.73
N SER A 70 -8.50 11.36 8.92
CA SER A 70 -9.84 11.74 8.45
C SER A 70 -10.86 11.92 9.58
N GLN A 71 -11.82 12.83 9.41
CA GLN A 71 -13.00 12.94 10.26
C GLN A 71 -14.18 12.14 9.69
N ALA A 72 -15.17 11.84 10.53
CA ALA A 72 -16.34 11.04 10.10
C ALA A 72 -17.17 11.74 9.00
N SER A 73 -17.06 13.07 8.89
CA SER A 73 -17.65 13.88 7.83
C SER A 73 -16.99 13.68 6.46
N ASP A 74 -15.80 13.10 6.41
CA ASP A 74 -14.93 13.11 5.22
C ASP A 74 -15.18 11.90 4.31
N MET A 75 -16.39 11.35 4.32
CA MET A 75 -16.74 10.10 3.62
C MET A 75 -16.30 10.07 2.15
N LEU A 76 -16.46 11.18 1.40
CA LEU A 76 -16.05 11.22 -0.01
C LEU A 76 -14.53 11.17 -0.18
N ALA A 77 -13.77 11.78 0.73
CA ALA A 77 -12.31 11.75 0.70
C ALA A 77 -11.81 10.35 1.09
N ILE A 78 -12.39 9.75 2.14
CA ILE A 78 -12.09 8.38 2.56
C ILE A 78 -12.39 7.41 1.42
N GLN A 79 -13.56 7.51 0.77
CA GLN A 79 -13.91 6.65 -0.35
C GLN A 79 -12.93 6.78 -1.52
N LYS A 80 -12.44 8.00 -1.80
CA LYS A 80 -11.41 8.21 -2.83
C LYS A 80 -10.12 7.47 -2.46
N ILE A 81 -9.65 7.63 -1.23
CA ILE A 81 -8.45 6.97 -0.72
C ILE A 81 -8.61 5.43 -0.78
N GLU A 82 -9.76 4.90 -0.37
CA GLU A 82 -10.05 3.46 -0.46
C GLU A 82 -10.00 2.93 -1.89
N ASN A 83 -10.46 3.72 -2.88
CA ASN A 83 -10.34 3.36 -4.30
C ASN A 83 -8.88 3.38 -4.79
N ASP A 84 -8.08 4.31 -4.29
CA ASP A 84 -6.65 4.38 -4.61
C ASP A 84 -5.91 3.16 -4.03
N ILE A 85 -6.19 2.78 -2.78
CA ILE A 85 -5.71 1.54 -2.15
C ILE A 85 -6.15 0.29 -2.94
N GLU A 86 -7.42 0.24 -3.38
CA GLU A 86 -7.95 -0.86 -4.20
C GLU A 86 -7.18 -1.01 -5.53
N SER A 87 -6.80 0.12 -6.14
CA SER A 87 -5.99 0.12 -7.36
C SER A 87 -4.61 -0.50 -7.13
N ILE A 88 -3.97 -0.17 -6.01
CA ILE A 88 -2.68 -0.74 -5.59
C ILE A 88 -2.82 -2.24 -5.33
N TYR A 89 -3.90 -2.66 -4.66
CA TYR A 89 -4.19 -4.08 -4.43
C TYR A 89 -4.32 -4.86 -5.75
N LYS A 90 -5.14 -4.38 -6.69
CA LYS A 90 -5.32 -5.00 -8.02
C LYS A 90 -4.03 -5.04 -8.83
N ARG A 91 -3.19 -4.01 -8.72
CA ARG A 91 -1.86 -4.00 -9.35
C ARG A 91 -0.97 -5.08 -8.74
N SER A 92 -0.91 -5.15 -7.42
CA SER A 92 -0.11 -6.13 -6.67
C SER A 92 -0.51 -7.57 -7.00
N SER A 93 -1.81 -7.88 -6.99
CA SER A 93 -2.31 -9.22 -7.36
C SER A 93 -1.92 -9.64 -8.77
N ARG A 94 -2.02 -8.73 -9.76
CA ARG A 94 -1.58 -8.99 -11.14
C ARG A 94 -0.09 -9.25 -11.27
N ILE A 95 0.74 -8.64 -10.42
CA ILE A 95 2.19 -8.90 -10.41
C ILE A 95 2.45 -10.29 -9.85
N ILE A 96 1.80 -10.67 -8.75
CA ILE A 96 1.95 -11.98 -8.12
C ILE A 96 1.51 -13.09 -9.08
N GLU A 97 0.32 -12.95 -9.69
CA GLU A 97 -0.25 -13.94 -10.62
C GLU A 97 0.64 -14.19 -11.86
N LYS A 98 1.34 -13.17 -12.35
CA LYS A 98 2.23 -13.30 -13.51
C LYS A 98 3.55 -14.00 -13.21
N ASN A 99 3.88 -14.18 -11.92
CA ASN A 99 5.17 -14.70 -11.47
C ASN A 99 5.04 -15.96 -10.59
N ASN A 100 3.83 -16.49 -10.42
CA ASN A 100 3.54 -17.84 -9.89
C ASN A 100 3.35 -18.84 -11.04
#